data_AF-A0A5K1BT27-F1
#
_entry.id   AF-A0A5K1BT27-F1
#
_cell.length_a   1.000
_cell.length_b   1.000
_cell.length_c   1.000
_cell.angle_alpha   90.00
_cell.angle_beta   90.00
_cell.angle_gamma   90.00
#
_symmetry.space_group_name_H-M   'P 1'
#
loop_
_entity.id
_entity.type
_entity.pdbx_description
1 polymer ?
#
loop_
_entity_poly.entity_id
_entity_poly.type
_entity_poly.pdbx_seq_one_letter_code
_entity_poly.pdbx_strand_id
1 'polypeptide(L)'
;QSQPPCHLSVFLEVTDSRNTSNDWSCFVSHRLSVVNQKAEEKSVTKESQNRYSKAAKDWGWREFITLTSLFDQDSGFLVQDTVVFSAEVLILKETSIMQEFLQQENDSNNEGLQPEAVRRKGTFTWKVENFLSFKEIMENRKIFSKFFQAGGCELRI
;
A
#
# COMPACT_ATOMS: atom_id res chain seq x y z
N GLN A 1 -25.83 -7.29 -23.44
CA GLN A 1 -26.31 -7.65 -22.09
C GLN A 1 -25.10 -7.92 -21.23
N SER A 2 -24.95 -7.25 -20.10
CA SER A 2 -23.87 -7.55 -19.13
C SER A 2 -24.17 -8.89 -18.45
N GLN A 3 -23.18 -9.77 -18.34
CA GLN A 3 -23.33 -11.00 -17.57
C GLN A 3 -23.57 -10.66 -16.08
N PRO A 4 -24.38 -11.44 -15.36
CA PRO A 4 -24.54 -11.27 -13.92
C PRO A 4 -23.18 -11.47 -13.22
N PRO A 5 -22.91 -10.72 -12.14
CA PRO A 5 -21.70 -10.93 -11.35
C PRO A 5 -21.67 -12.36 -10.83
N CYS A 6 -20.55 -13.05 -11.05
CA CYS A 6 -20.34 -14.43 -10.61
C CYS A 6 -19.43 -14.54 -9.38
N HIS A 7 -18.87 -13.43 -8.91
CA HIS A 7 -17.98 -13.37 -7.76
C HIS A 7 -18.40 -12.28 -6.78
N LEU A 8 -18.13 -12.52 -5.50
CA LEU A 8 -18.07 -11.47 -4.49
C LEU A 8 -16.69 -10.79 -4.57
N SER A 9 -16.69 -9.46 -4.57
CA SER A 9 -15.47 -8.66 -4.44
C SER A 9 -15.27 -8.21 -2.99
N VAL A 10 -14.02 -8.18 -2.53
CA VAL A 10 -13.67 -7.74 -1.17
C VAL A 10 -12.47 -6.82 -1.24
N PHE A 11 -12.58 -5.65 -0.60
CA PHE A 11 -11.56 -4.60 -0.59
C PHE A 11 -11.36 -4.09 0.84
N LEU A 12 -10.11 -3.71 1.14
CA LEU A 12 -9.76 -2.91 2.30
C LEU A 12 -9.61 -1.46 1.84
N GLU A 13 -10.25 -0.52 2.54
CA GLU A 13 -10.13 0.91 2.29
C GLU A 13 -9.47 1.59 3.50
N VAL A 14 -8.56 2.52 3.24
CA VAL A 14 -7.96 3.38 4.27
C VAL A 14 -8.48 4.80 4.11
N THR A 15 -9.10 5.32 5.17
CA THR A 15 -9.48 6.73 5.28
C THR A 15 -8.73 7.36 6.45
N ASP A 16 -7.92 8.39 6.18
CA ASP A 16 -7.29 9.17 7.24
C ASP A 16 -8.10 10.43 7.51
N SER A 17 -9.05 10.33 8.45
CA SER A 17 -9.89 11.48 8.85
C SER A 17 -9.15 12.50 9.72
N ARG A 18 -7.97 12.16 10.24
CA ARG A 18 -7.21 12.99 11.19
C ARG A 18 -6.12 13.81 10.51
N ASN A 19 -5.70 13.39 9.33
CA ASN A 19 -4.66 14.06 8.58
C ASN A 19 -5.27 14.97 7.52
N THR A 20 -5.31 16.27 7.83
CA THR A 20 -5.77 17.31 6.91
C THR A 20 -4.77 17.60 5.79
N SER A 21 -3.56 17.00 5.82
CA SER A 21 -2.63 17.07 4.70
C SER A 21 -3.11 16.17 3.57
N ASN A 22 -3.24 16.73 2.37
CA ASN A 22 -3.84 16.05 1.22
C ASN A 22 -3.02 14.85 0.68
N ASP A 23 -1.83 14.57 1.23
CA ASP A 23 -0.82 13.70 0.64
C ASP A 23 -0.39 12.56 1.59
N TRP A 24 -1.31 12.04 2.40
CA TRP A 24 -1.03 10.87 3.23
C TRP A 24 -0.71 9.64 2.37
N SER A 25 0.21 8.81 2.87
CA SER A 25 0.40 7.46 2.36
C SER A 25 0.86 6.54 3.48
N CYS A 26 0.50 5.27 3.40
CA CYS A 26 1.00 4.25 4.32
C CYS A 26 1.19 2.92 3.59
N PHE A 27 2.26 2.21 3.91
CA PHE A 27 2.45 0.84 3.43
C PHE A 27 1.70 -0.13 4.35
N VAL A 28 0.84 -0.95 3.77
CA VAL A 28 -0.06 -1.86 4.50
C VAL A 28 0.08 -3.25 3.92
N SER A 29 0.46 -4.20 4.78
CA SER A 29 0.23 -5.62 4.54
C SER A 29 -1.13 -5.98 5.08
N HIS A 30 -1.98 -6.59 4.26
CA HIS A 30 -3.29 -7.03 4.69
C HIS A 30 -3.60 -8.43 4.19
N ARG A 31 -4.37 -9.16 4.98
CA ARG A 31 -4.92 -10.46 4.66
C ARG A 31 -6.42 -10.41 4.90
N LEU A 32 -7.20 -10.59 3.84
CA LEU A 32 -8.66 -10.64 3.91
C LEU A 32 -9.09 -12.09 3.78
N SER A 33 -10.16 -12.47 4.47
CA SER A 33 -10.73 -13.81 4.36
C SER A 33 -12.25 -13.78 4.35
N VAL A 34 -12.83 -14.69 3.56
CA VAL A 34 -14.21 -15.17 3.76
C VAL A 34 -14.09 -16.45 4.58
N VAL A 35 -14.55 -16.38 5.83
CA VAL A 35 -14.38 -17.44 6.81
C VAL A 35 -15.39 -18.55 6.54
N ASN A 36 -14.91 -19.78 6.47
CA ASN A 36 -15.77 -20.94 6.47
C ASN A 36 -16.15 -21.28 7.92
N GLN A 37 -17.44 -21.15 8.24
CA GLN A 37 -17.96 -21.23 9.60
C GLN A 37 -18.09 -22.68 10.11
N LYS A 38 -17.92 -23.68 9.23
CA LYS A 38 -17.94 -25.11 9.59
C LYS A 38 -16.54 -25.72 9.69
N ALA A 39 -15.55 -25.16 8.97
CA ALA A 39 -14.20 -25.70 8.85
C ALA A 39 -13.21 -24.57 8.50
N GLU A 40 -12.50 -24.04 9.48
CA GLU A 40 -11.64 -22.85 9.33
C GLU A 40 -10.58 -23.00 8.22
N GLU A 41 -10.03 -24.20 8.04
CA GLU A 41 -9.02 -24.51 7.03
C GLU A 41 -9.54 -24.39 5.58
N LYS A 42 -10.87 -24.36 5.40
CA LYS A 42 -11.53 -24.14 4.11
C LYS A 42 -11.84 -22.67 3.83
N SER A 43 -11.44 -21.76 4.71
CA SER A 43 -11.62 -20.32 4.50
C SER A 43 -10.87 -19.87 3.24
N VAL A 44 -11.49 -18.97 2.47
CA VAL A 44 -10.81 -18.36 1.32
C VAL A 44 -10.07 -17.14 1.83
N THR A 45 -8.75 -17.17 1.76
CA THR A 45 -7.88 -16.12 2.27
C THR A 45 -6.99 -15.58 1.17
N LYS A 46 -6.87 -14.25 1.05
CA LYS A 46 -5.95 -13.59 0.11
C LYS A 46 -5.19 -12.50 0.83
N GLU A 47 -3.91 -12.36 0.51
CA GLU A 47 -3.02 -11.38 1.11
C GLU A 47 -2.35 -10.49 0.07
N SER A 48 -2.09 -9.24 0.44
CA SER A 48 -1.42 -8.28 -0.42
C SER A 48 -0.70 -7.22 0.41
N GLN A 49 0.34 -6.63 -0.18
CA GLN A 49 1.09 -5.53 0.39
C GLN A 49 1.03 -4.35 -0.57
N ASN A 50 0.40 -3.25 -0.16
CA ASN A 50 0.24 -2.07 -0.99
C ASN A 50 0.53 -0.80 -0.22
N ARG A 51 0.97 0.24 -0.94
CA ARG A 51 1.02 1.59 -0.41
C ARG A 51 -0.29 2.30 -0.73
N TYR A 52 -1.09 2.50 0.31
CA TYR A 52 -2.33 3.24 0.26
C TYR A 52 -2.02 4.73 0.22
N SER A 53 -2.84 5.49 -0.49
CA SER A 53 -2.75 6.95 -0.59
C SER A 53 -4.10 7.53 -0.99
N LYS A 54 -4.20 8.85 -1.10
CA LYS A 54 -5.39 9.49 -1.64
C LYS A 54 -5.75 9.04 -3.08
N ALA A 55 -4.76 8.74 -3.91
CA ALA A 55 -4.97 8.27 -5.28
C ALA A 55 -5.29 6.77 -5.38
N ALA A 56 -4.89 5.99 -4.38
CA ALA A 56 -5.13 4.55 -4.29
C ALA A 56 -5.54 4.20 -2.86
N LYS A 57 -6.78 4.56 -2.51
CA LYS A 57 -7.31 4.48 -1.13
C LYS A 57 -7.83 3.10 -0.76
N ASP A 58 -8.06 2.24 -1.75
CA ASP A 58 -8.56 0.89 -1.57
C ASP A 58 -7.76 -0.12 -2.39
N TRP A 59 -7.58 -1.32 -1.81
CA TRP A 59 -6.97 -2.46 -2.48
C TRP A 59 -7.73 -3.73 -2.12
N GLY A 60 -7.80 -4.66 -3.07
CA GLY A 60 -8.56 -5.89 -2.89
C GLY A 60 -8.69 -6.70 -4.16
N TRP A 61 -9.68 -7.58 -4.18
CA TRP A 61 -9.90 -8.51 -5.28
C TRP A 61 -11.33 -8.38 -5.78
N ARG A 62 -11.45 -8.11 -7.09
CA ARG A 62 -12.74 -8.12 -7.79
C ARG A 62 -13.36 -9.52 -7.79
N GLU A 63 -12.53 -10.54 -7.88
CA GLU A 63 -12.94 -11.94 -7.85
C GLU A 63 -12.35 -12.59 -6.59
N PHE A 64 -13.02 -12.42 -5.46
CA PHE A 64 -12.55 -12.96 -4.18
C PHE A 64 -12.99 -14.42 -4.00
N ILE A 65 -14.30 -14.67 -4.05
CA ILE A 65 -14.95 -15.98 -3.97
C ILE A 65 -16.12 -16.03 -4.96
N THR A 66 -16.40 -17.19 -5.55
CA THR A 66 -17.56 -17.34 -6.45
C THR A 66 -18.86 -17.25 -5.65
N LEU A 67 -19.90 -16.63 -6.21
CA LEU A 67 -21.21 -16.60 -5.57
C LEU A 67 -21.80 -18.02 -5.47
N THR A 68 -21.51 -18.89 -6.43
CA THR A 68 -21.91 -20.31 -6.37
C THR A 68 -21.35 -20.99 -5.14
N SER A 69 -20.05 -20.82 -4.83
CA SER A 69 -19.46 -21.39 -3.63
C SER A 69 -19.96 -20.72 -2.36
N LEU A 70 -20.19 -19.41 -2.39
CA LEU A 70 -20.63 -18.65 -1.22
C LEU A 70 -22.04 -19.03 -0.76
N PHE A 71 -22.96 -19.23 -1.71
CA PHE A 71 -24.38 -19.51 -1.44
C PHE A 71 -24.74 -21.00 -1.39
N ASP A 72 -23.77 -21.89 -1.67
CA ASP A 72 -23.97 -23.31 -1.44
C ASP A 72 -24.08 -23.61 0.06
N GLN A 73 -25.22 -24.18 0.49
CA GLN A 73 -25.53 -24.45 1.90
C GLN A 73 -24.57 -25.48 2.52
N ASP A 74 -23.95 -26.32 1.69
CA ASP A 74 -23.01 -27.35 2.14
C ASP A 74 -21.57 -26.82 2.19
N SER A 75 -21.26 -25.72 1.51
CA SER A 75 -19.93 -25.13 1.46
C SER A 75 -19.41 -24.67 2.82
N GLY A 76 -20.30 -24.20 3.71
CA GLY A 76 -19.97 -23.71 5.05
C GLY A 76 -19.65 -22.21 5.14
N PHE A 77 -19.73 -21.44 4.05
CA PHE A 77 -19.50 -19.98 4.10
C PHE A 77 -20.72 -19.18 4.58
N LEU A 78 -21.93 -19.58 4.16
CA LEU A 78 -23.20 -18.99 4.59
C LEU A 78 -23.88 -19.92 5.62
N VAL A 79 -24.07 -19.43 6.84
CA VAL A 79 -24.75 -20.14 7.92
C VAL A 79 -25.80 -19.22 8.52
N GLN A 80 -27.06 -19.65 8.54
CA GLN A 80 -28.17 -18.84 9.07
C GLN A 80 -28.20 -17.41 8.49
N ASP A 81 -28.11 -17.31 7.16
CA ASP A 81 -28.08 -16.04 6.42
C ASP A 81 -26.91 -15.10 6.81
N THR A 82 -25.85 -15.64 7.41
CA THR A 82 -24.68 -14.89 7.87
C THR A 82 -23.42 -15.36 7.16
N VAL A 83 -22.62 -14.41 6.67
CA VAL A 83 -21.26 -14.62 6.17
C VAL A 83 -20.28 -13.90 7.08
N VAL A 84 -19.18 -14.55 7.44
CA VAL A 84 -18.15 -13.97 8.29
C VAL A 84 -16.94 -13.57 7.44
N PHE A 85 -16.52 -12.32 7.59
CA PHE A 85 -15.32 -11.78 6.97
C PHE A 85 -14.29 -11.47 8.05
N SER A 86 -13.01 -11.72 7.77
CA SER A 86 -11.91 -11.29 8.64
C SER A 86 -10.89 -10.48 7.85
N ALA A 87 -10.21 -9.57 8.57
CA ALA A 87 -9.15 -8.75 8.04
C ALA A 87 -8.01 -8.67 9.05
N GLU A 88 -6.84 -9.13 8.68
CA GLU A 88 -5.60 -8.91 9.42
C GLU A 88 -4.81 -7.80 8.72
N VAL A 89 -4.35 -6.82 9.49
CA VAL A 89 -3.73 -5.62 8.94
C VAL A 89 -2.47 -5.31 9.74
N LEU A 90 -1.36 -5.16 9.01
CA LEU A 90 -0.09 -4.68 9.53
C LEU A 90 0.33 -3.43 8.76
N ILE A 91 0.44 -2.31 9.47
CA ILE A 91 0.81 -1.01 8.90
C ILE A 91 2.28 -0.73 9.21
N LEU A 92 3.02 -0.27 8.21
CA LEU A 92 4.41 0.14 8.36
C LEU A 92 4.47 1.45 9.14
N LYS A 93 5.09 1.42 10.33
CA LYS A 93 5.36 2.60 11.14
C LYS A 93 6.61 3.27 10.61
N GLU A 94 6.43 4.29 9.78
CA GLU A 94 7.53 4.95 9.07
C GLU A 94 7.53 6.47 9.25
N THR A 95 8.71 7.07 9.13
CA THR A 95 8.92 8.51 8.99
C THR A 95 9.94 8.76 7.90
N SER A 96 9.85 9.90 7.22
CA SER A 96 10.81 10.27 6.19
C SER A 96 11.08 11.76 6.17
N ILE A 97 12.34 12.11 5.90
CA ILE A 97 12.84 13.49 5.90
C ILE A 97 13.64 13.70 4.62
N MET A 98 13.35 14.78 3.89
CA MET A 98 14.16 15.27 2.79
C MET A 98 14.96 16.48 3.25
N GLN A 99 16.28 16.43 3.13
CA GLN A 99 17.19 17.56 3.38
C GLN A 99 17.75 18.03 2.03
N GLU A 100 17.42 19.25 1.60
CA GLU A 100 17.96 19.85 0.39
C GLU A 100 19.13 20.79 0.72
N PHE A 101 20.21 20.67 -0.06
CA PHE A 101 21.37 21.54 0.03
C PHE A 101 21.54 22.28 -1.30
N LEU A 102 21.85 23.57 -1.22
CA LEU A 102 22.26 24.36 -2.37
C LEU A 102 23.76 24.16 -2.54
N GLN A 103 24.15 23.54 -3.66
CA GLN A 103 25.54 23.48 -4.05
C GLN A 103 25.81 24.69 -4.94
N GLN A 104 26.48 25.72 -4.40
CA GLN A 104 27.10 26.77 -5.23
C GLN A 104 28.37 26.17 -5.82
N GLU A 105 28.43 26.06 -7.14
CA GLU A 105 29.68 25.78 -7.84
C GLU A 105 30.53 27.05 -7.74
N ASN A 106 31.58 27.02 -6.91
CA ASN A 106 32.62 28.04 -6.91
C ASN A 106 33.55 27.76 -8.11
N ASP A 107 33.05 28.01 -9.33
CA ASP A 107 33.90 28.00 -10.51
C ASP A 107 34.67 29.32 -10.57
N SER A 108 35.84 29.30 -9.95
CA SER A 108 36.92 30.22 -10.33
C SER A 108 37.40 29.82 -11.72
N ASN A 109 36.70 30.26 -12.78
CA ASN A 109 37.27 30.80 -14.02
C ASN A 109 36.24 30.92 -15.17
N ASN A 110 35.95 32.19 -15.47
CA ASN A 110 35.74 32.81 -16.79
C ASN A 110 34.40 32.72 -17.56
N GLU A 111 33.83 33.92 -17.73
CA GLU A 111 32.93 34.50 -18.73
C GLU A 111 32.10 33.60 -19.67
N GLY A 112 30.78 33.59 -19.45
CA GLY A 112 29.76 33.26 -20.44
C GLY A 112 28.36 33.08 -19.83
N LEU A 113 27.44 34.03 -20.07
CA LEU A 113 26.07 34.03 -19.54
C LEU A 113 25.27 32.79 -19.99
N GLN A 114 25.03 31.86 -19.06
CA GLN A 114 23.95 30.86 -19.08
C GLN A 114 23.28 30.86 -17.70
N PRO A 115 21.96 30.63 -17.58
CA PRO A 115 21.31 30.59 -16.27
C PRO A 115 21.86 29.39 -15.50
N GLU A 116 22.64 29.70 -14.47
CA GLU A 116 23.27 28.74 -13.57
C GLU A 116 22.24 27.72 -13.08
N ALA A 117 22.36 26.48 -13.55
CA ALA A 117 21.51 25.40 -13.08
C ALA A 117 21.91 25.05 -11.64
N VAL A 118 21.30 25.73 -10.68
CA VAL A 118 21.44 25.41 -9.25
C VAL A 118 21.15 23.92 -9.06
N ARG A 119 22.20 23.10 -8.89
CA ARG A 119 22.04 21.69 -8.55
C ARG A 119 21.57 21.60 -7.11
N ARG A 120 20.26 21.38 -6.95
CA ARG A 120 19.69 20.93 -5.68
C ARG A 120 20.14 19.49 -5.43
N LYS A 121 21.10 19.34 -4.53
CA LYS A 121 21.52 18.04 -4.02
C LYS A 121 20.80 17.81 -2.71
N GLY A 122 20.06 16.71 -2.60
CA GLY A 122 19.30 16.37 -1.40
C GLY A 122 19.65 15.00 -0.86
N THR A 123 19.37 14.78 0.43
CA THR A 123 19.41 13.46 1.07
C THR A 123 18.02 13.13 1.59
N PHE A 124 17.51 11.98 1.18
CA PHE A 124 16.27 11.41 1.69
C PHE A 124 16.60 10.34 2.74
N THR A 125 16.06 10.51 3.95
CA THR A 125 16.18 9.52 5.03
C THR A 125 14.82 8.92 5.31
N TRP A 126 14.75 7.58 5.31
CA TRP A 126 13.56 6.81 5.63
C TRP A 126 13.81 5.96 6.88
N LYS A 127 13.00 6.16 7.92
CA LYS A 127 13.08 5.44 9.18
C LYS A 127 11.84 4.58 9.34
N VAL A 128 12.05 3.28 9.58
CA VAL A 128 10.99 2.32 9.90
C VAL A 128 11.15 1.85 11.34
N GLU A 129 10.11 1.99 12.15
CA GLU A 129 10.16 1.74 13.60
C GLU A 129 9.66 0.34 14.00
N ASN A 130 8.84 -0.31 13.18
CA ASN A 130 8.33 -1.68 13.40
C ASN A 130 8.88 -2.67 12.37
N PHE A 131 10.15 -2.50 11.98
CA PHE A 131 10.77 -3.24 10.88
C PHE A 131 10.71 -4.77 11.06
N LEU A 132 10.87 -5.27 12.28
CA LEU A 132 10.81 -6.71 12.57
C LEU A 132 9.42 -7.32 12.29
N SER A 133 8.34 -6.55 12.38
CA SER A 133 7.00 -7.03 12.03
C SER A 133 6.88 -7.38 10.55
N PHE A 134 7.76 -6.85 9.70
CA PHE A 134 7.78 -7.11 8.26
C PHE A 134 8.82 -8.17 7.86
N LYS A 135 9.49 -8.82 8.81
CA LYS A 135 10.59 -9.75 8.52
C LYS A 135 10.18 -10.84 7.52
N GLU A 136 9.08 -11.54 7.80
CA GLU A 136 8.57 -12.62 6.94
C GLU A 136 8.09 -12.10 5.58
N ILE A 137 7.46 -10.92 5.55
CA ILE A 137 7.02 -10.28 4.31
C ILE A 137 8.24 -10.01 3.40
N MET A 138 9.35 -9.54 3.97
CA MET A 138 10.56 -9.20 3.22
C MET A 138 11.27 -10.40 2.60
N GLU A 139 10.97 -11.63 3.03
CA GLU A 139 11.54 -12.85 2.42
C GLU A 139 11.07 -13.03 0.96
N ASN A 140 9.85 -12.59 0.67
CA ASN A 140 9.20 -12.84 -0.62
C ASN A 140 8.68 -11.57 -1.33
N ARG A 141 8.73 -10.41 -0.65
CA ARG A 141 8.15 -9.16 -1.12
C ARG A 141 9.06 -7.98 -0.81
N LYS A 142 8.91 -6.92 -1.62
CA LYS A 142 9.60 -5.65 -1.42
C LYS A 142 8.71 -4.71 -0.61
N ILE A 143 9.31 -3.99 0.32
CA ILE A 143 8.70 -2.83 0.96
C ILE A 143 9.29 -1.57 0.34
N PHE A 144 8.47 -0.53 0.17
CA PHE A 144 8.91 0.71 -0.45
C PHE A 144 8.51 1.90 0.41
N SER A 145 9.37 2.90 0.45
CA SER A 145 9.11 4.22 1.02
C SER A 145 8.00 4.96 0.26
N LYS A 146 7.57 6.09 0.81
CA LYS A 146 6.79 7.07 0.03
C LYS A 146 7.66 7.67 -1.08
N PHE A 147 7.02 8.13 -2.14
CA PHE A 147 7.74 8.87 -3.18
C PHE A 147 8.33 10.19 -2.65
N PHE A 148 9.47 10.58 -3.21
CA PHE A 148 10.16 11.83 -2.92
C PHE A 148 10.76 12.42 -4.21
N GLN A 149 10.95 13.73 -4.23
CA GLN A 149 11.47 14.45 -5.39
C GLN A 149 12.98 14.64 -5.28
N ALA A 150 13.75 14.31 -6.31
CA ALA A 150 15.18 14.62 -6.38
C ALA A 150 15.60 14.88 -7.83
N GLY A 151 16.22 16.04 -8.09
CA GLY A 151 16.68 16.40 -9.43
C GLY A 151 15.58 16.48 -10.50
N GLY A 152 14.33 16.77 -10.11
CA GLY A 152 13.17 16.79 -11.00
C GLY A 152 12.56 15.40 -11.29
N CYS A 153 13.10 14.34 -10.67
CA CYS A 153 12.55 12.99 -10.75
C CYS A 153 11.76 12.64 -9.48
N GLU A 154 10.68 11.88 -9.66
CA GLU A 154 9.96 11.24 -8.57
C GLU A 154 10.54 9.84 -8.31
N LEU A 155 11.08 9.63 -7.12
CA LEU A 155 11.84 8.44 -6.74
C LEU A 155 11.27 7.82 -5.45
N ARG A 156 11.64 6.57 -5.17
CA ARG A 156 11.44 5.91 -3.87
C ARG A 156 12.58 4.94 -3.59
N ILE A 157 12.89 4.75 -2.31
CA ILE A 157 13.66 3.59 -1.81
C ILE A 157 12.72 2.38 -1.79
#